data_AF-A0A0F6AU57-F1
#
_entry.id   AF-A0A0F6AU57-F1
#
_cell.length_a   1.000
_cell.length_b   1.000
_cell.length_c   1.000
_cell.angle_alpha   90.00
_cell.angle_beta   90.00
_cell.angle_gamma   90.00
#
_symmetry.space_group_name_H-M   'P 1'
#
loop_
_entity.id
_entity.type
_entity.pdbx_description
1 polymer ?
#
loop_
_entity_poly.entity_id
_entity_poly.type
_entity_poly.pdbx_seq_one_letter_code
_entity_poly.pdbx_strand_id
1 'polypeptide(L)'
;MAASTFRSAPRWGWPVWAVVLITCALGAFVGAVNGVLIAYLRVPAFVATLGVLYCARGVALLMTNGLTYNNLGGRPELGNTGFDWLGFNKLFGVPIGVLVLAILAIICAIVLNRTAFGRWLYASGGNERAAELSGVPVKRVKVSVYVISGICAAIAGLVLSSQLTSAGPTAGTTYELTAIAAVVIGGAALTGGRGTIQGTLLGAFVIGFLSDGLVIIGVSSYWQTVFTGAVIVLAVLLNSIQYSRR
;
A
#
# COMPACT_ATOMS: atom_id res chain seq x y z
N MET A 1 -7.16 15.09 4.19
CA MET A 1 -6.64 16.47 4.24
C MET A 1 -6.34 17.04 2.86
N ALA A 2 -5.74 16.30 1.93
CA ALA A 2 -5.47 16.82 0.59
C ALA A 2 -6.73 17.23 -0.20
N ALA A 3 -7.81 16.43 -0.18
CA ALA A 3 -8.99 16.69 -1.02
C ALA A 3 -9.92 17.83 -0.54
N SER A 4 -10.08 18.06 0.77
CA SER A 4 -10.93 19.15 1.28
C SER A 4 -10.28 20.54 1.15
N THR A 5 -8.95 20.61 1.08
CA THR A 5 -8.21 21.84 0.80
C THR A 5 -8.49 22.38 -0.60
N PHE A 6 -8.98 21.55 -1.53
CA PHE A 6 -9.26 21.97 -2.91
C PHE A 6 -10.57 22.74 -3.09
N ARG A 7 -11.53 22.70 -2.15
CA ARG A 7 -12.83 23.37 -2.34
C ARG A 7 -12.99 24.70 -1.59
N SER A 8 -12.18 24.97 -0.55
CA SER A 8 -12.29 26.18 0.27
C SER A 8 -11.08 27.13 0.22
N ALA A 9 -10.09 26.86 -0.63
CA ALA A 9 -8.97 27.78 -0.84
C ALA A 9 -9.07 28.46 -2.22
N PRO A 10 -9.47 29.74 -2.30
CA PRO A 10 -9.34 30.51 -3.54
C PRO A 10 -7.88 30.93 -3.86
N ARG A 11 -6.85 30.50 -3.11
CA ARG A 11 -5.56 31.24 -3.07
C ARG A 11 -4.27 30.46 -2.89
N TRP A 12 -4.31 29.14 -2.79
CA TRP A 12 -3.10 28.37 -2.48
C TRP A 12 -2.84 27.31 -3.57
N GLY A 13 -2.19 27.75 -4.65
CA GLY A 13 -1.54 26.87 -5.61
C GLY A 13 -0.32 26.21 -4.99
N TRP A 14 -0.53 25.17 -4.18
CA TRP A 14 0.59 24.42 -3.61
C TRP A 14 1.26 23.66 -4.74
N PRO A 15 2.59 23.71 -4.84
CA PRO A 15 3.29 22.99 -5.88
C PRO A 15 3.10 21.48 -5.67
N VAL A 16 3.08 20.73 -6.77
CA VAL A 16 2.80 19.28 -6.80
C VAL A 16 3.68 18.51 -5.80
N TRP A 17 4.96 18.88 -5.70
CA TRP A 17 5.91 18.26 -4.78
C TRP A 17 5.49 18.41 -3.30
N ALA A 18 4.88 19.54 -2.91
CA ALA A 18 4.42 19.75 -1.54
C ALA A 18 3.25 18.83 -1.20
N VAL A 19 2.34 18.61 -2.15
CA VAL A 19 1.21 17.67 -1.97
C VAL A 19 1.70 16.22 -1.83
N VAL A 20 2.71 15.82 -2.62
CA VAL A 20 3.35 14.51 -2.50
C VAL A 20 3.95 14.33 -1.10
N LEU A 21 4.73 15.31 -0.61
CA LEU A 21 5.35 15.25 0.71
C LEU A 21 4.32 15.15 1.84
N ILE A 22 3.24 15.95 1.79
CA ILE A 22 2.17 15.91 2.79
C ILE A 22 1.45 14.56 2.77
N THR A 23 1.19 14.01 1.58
CA THR A 23 0.50 12.74 1.45
C THR A 23 1.36 11.59 1.98
N CYS A 24 2.66 11.59 1.67
CA CYS A 24 3.62 10.64 2.24
C CYS A 24 3.76 10.80 3.76
N ALA A 25 3.80 12.03 4.28
CA ALA A 25 3.86 12.30 5.71
C ALA A 25 2.60 11.80 6.44
N LEU A 26 1.43 11.96 5.83
CA LEU A 26 0.16 11.44 6.37
C LEU A 26 0.13 9.91 6.34
N GLY A 27 0.62 9.29 5.25
CA GLY A 27 0.82 7.84 5.17
C GLY A 27 1.78 7.33 6.26
N ALA A 28 2.90 8.02 6.46
CA ALA A 28 3.86 7.71 7.52
C ALA A 28 3.23 7.85 8.91
N PHE A 29 2.42 8.87 9.15
CA PHE A 29 1.70 9.07 10.41
C PHE A 29 0.71 7.93 10.68
N VAL A 30 -0.13 7.57 9.69
CA VAL A 30 -1.07 6.45 9.81
C VAL A 30 -0.32 5.13 10.03
N GLY A 31 0.81 4.94 9.35
CA GLY A 31 1.72 3.81 9.58
C GLY A 31 2.30 3.80 10.99
N ALA A 32 2.71 4.95 11.52
CA ALA A 32 3.22 5.08 12.88
C ALA A 32 2.15 4.74 13.92
N VAL A 33 0.90 5.20 13.73
CA VAL A 33 -0.23 4.85 14.60
C VAL A 33 -0.43 3.34 14.66
N ASN A 34 -0.51 2.67 13.49
CA ASN A 34 -0.60 1.22 13.43
C ASN A 34 0.59 0.54 14.13
N GLY A 35 1.80 1.01 13.84
CA GLY A 35 3.03 0.51 14.43
C GLY A 35 3.02 0.61 15.96
N VAL A 36 2.58 1.73 16.52
CA VAL A 36 2.52 1.95 17.97
C VAL A 36 1.46 1.07 18.63
N LEU A 37 0.26 0.98 18.05
CA LEU A 37 -0.81 0.10 18.53
C LEU A 37 -0.33 -1.36 18.63
N ILE A 38 0.42 -1.81 17.64
CA ILE A 38 0.84 -3.21 17.54
C ILE A 38 2.10 -3.49 18.38
N ALA A 39 3.09 -2.60 18.33
CA ALA A 39 4.38 -2.82 18.99
C ALA A 39 4.37 -2.50 20.49
N TYR A 40 3.61 -1.49 20.91
CA TYR A 40 3.59 -1.03 22.32
C TYR A 40 2.32 -1.48 23.04
N LEU A 41 1.16 -1.36 22.41
CA LEU A 41 -0.12 -1.72 23.03
C LEU A 41 -0.50 -3.18 22.80
N ARG A 42 0.32 -3.93 22.05
CA ARG A 42 0.16 -5.38 21.79
C ARG A 42 -1.22 -5.75 21.22
N VAL A 43 -1.83 -4.83 20.48
CA VAL A 43 -3.08 -5.10 19.76
C VAL A 43 -2.78 -6.07 18.62
N PRO A 44 -3.61 -7.10 18.38
CA PRO A 44 -3.46 -7.98 17.22
C PRO A 44 -3.41 -7.18 15.92
N ALA A 45 -2.40 -7.46 15.08
CA ALA A 45 -2.09 -6.65 13.90
C ALA A 45 -3.29 -6.41 12.98
N PHE A 46 -4.04 -7.48 12.68
CA PHE A 46 -5.21 -7.43 11.81
C PHE A 46 -6.29 -6.47 12.34
N VAL A 47 -6.57 -6.52 13.65
CA VAL A 47 -7.59 -5.68 14.30
C VAL A 47 -7.15 -4.21 14.28
N ALA A 48 -5.89 -3.94 14.59
CA ALA A 48 -5.35 -2.57 14.56
C ALA A 48 -5.41 -1.97 13.15
N THR A 49 -4.94 -2.69 12.13
CA THR A 49 -4.90 -2.19 10.76
C THR A 49 -6.29 -2.03 10.15
N LEU A 50 -7.22 -2.95 10.42
CA LEU A 50 -8.60 -2.81 9.96
C LEU A 50 -9.30 -1.65 10.65
N GLY A 51 -9.13 -1.50 11.96
CA GLY A 51 -9.70 -0.37 12.71
C GLY A 51 -9.22 0.98 12.16
N VAL A 52 -7.90 1.12 11.96
CA VAL A 52 -7.32 2.35 11.40
C VAL A 52 -7.76 2.58 9.95
N LEU A 53 -7.89 1.53 9.13
CA LEU A 53 -8.44 1.62 7.77
C LEU A 53 -9.86 2.22 7.79
N TYR A 54 -10.75 1.72 8.63
CA TYR A 54 -12.13 2.24 8.74
C TYR A 54 -12.16 3.66 9.28
N CYS A 55 -11.32 4.00 10.26
CA CYS A 55 -11.17 5.39 10.71
C CYS A 55 -10.69 6.31 9.58
N ALA A 56 -9.64 5.91 8.84
CA ALA A 56 -9.11 6.70 7.74
C ALA A 56 -10.13 6.87 6.60
N ARG A 57 -10.87 5.81 6.26
CA ARG A 57 -11.93 5.85 5.26
C ARG A 57 -13.13 6.69 5.72
N GLY A 58 -13.52 6.59 6.99
CA GLY A 58 -14.56 7.42 7.60
C GLY A 58 -14.19 8.90 7.60
N VAL A 59 -12.94 9.24 7.96
CA VAL A 59 -12.42 10.61 7.84
C VAL A 59 -12.46 11.06 6.37
N ALA A 60 -12.02 10.24 5.42
CA ALA A 60 -12.11 10.58 4.00
C ALA A 60 -13.55 10.87 3.57
N LEU A 61 -14.52 10.03 3.95
CA LEU A 61 -15.95 10.23 3.66
C LEU A 61 -16.50 11.53 4.26
N LEU A 62 -16.18 11.84 5.52
CA LEU A 62 -16.58 13.09 6.17
C LEU A 62 -16.00 14.31 5.45
N MET A 63 -14.74 14.22 5.01
CA MET A 63 -14.06 15.30 4.30
C MET A 63 -14.62 15.53 2.88
N THR A 64 -15.11 14.48 2.23
CA THR A 64 -15.67 14.59 0.88
C THR A 64 -17.20 14.70 0.84
N ASN A 65 -17.87 14.63 2.00
CA ASN A 65 -19.32 14.45 2.07
C ASN A 65 -19.81 13.27 1.22
N GLY A 66 -19.00 12.20 1.13
CA GLY A 66 -19.27 11.04 0.28
C GLY A 66 -19.11 11.27 -1.23
N LEU A 67 -18.74 12.46 -1.68
CA LEU A 67 -18.58 12.78 -3.10
C LEU A 67 -17.21 12.37 -3.63
N THR A 68 -17.16 12.07 -4.93
CA THR A 68 -15.91 11.89 -5.68
C THR A 68 -15.43 13.26 -6.17
N TYR A 69 -14.17 13.59 -5.92
CA TYR A 69 -13.53 14.76 -6.50
C TYR A 69 -13.01 14.40 -7.89
N ASN A 70 -13.69 14.89 -8.91
CA ASN A 70 -13.30 14.69 -10.32
C ASN A 70 -12.42 15.85 -10.79
N ASN A 71 -11.64 15.59 -11.85
CA ASN A 71 -10.82 16.58 -12.53
C ASN A 71 -9.68 17.15 -11.67
N LEU A 72 -8.76 16.27 -11.26
CA LEU A 72 -7.49 16.62 -10.60
C LEU A 72 -6.45 17.23 -11.57
N GLY A 73 -6.85 17.53 -12.81
CA GLY A 73 -6.07 18.33 -13.75
C GLY A 73 -5.86 19.72 -13.14
N GLY A 74 -4.62 20.04 -12.79
CA GLY A 74 -4.28 21.25 -12.06
C GLY A 74 -4.76 22.52 -12.75
N ARG A 75 -4.81 23.63 -12.01
CA ARG A 75 -5.12 24.94 -12.58
C ARG A 75 -3.82 25.65 -12.99
N PRO A 76 -3.56 25.85 -14.31
CA PRO A 76 -2.35 26.52 -14.79
C PRO A 76 -2.20 27.95 -14.23
N GLU A 77 -3.34 28.61 -13.97
CA GLU A 77 -3.47 29.94 -13.35
C GLU A 77 -2.83 30.04 -11.96
N LEU A 78 -2.64 28.91 -11.28
CA LEU A 78 -2.08 28.82 -9.92
C LEU A 78 -0.65 28.23 -9.90
N GLY A 79 0.01 28.09 -11.06
CA GLY A 79 1.33 27.44 -11.16
C GLY A 79 1.32 25.94 -10.88
N ASN A 80 0.13 25.31 -10.91
CA ASN A 80 -0.06 23.89 -10.67
C ASN A 80 -0.36 23.17 -11.99
N THR A 81 0.62 22.43 -12.51
CA THR A 81 0.48 21.61 -13.72
C THR A 81 -0.28 20.30 -13.50
N GLY A 82 -0.89 20.12 -12.33
CA GLY A 82 -1.67 18.92 -11.99
C GLY A 82 -0.79 17.70 -11.68
N PHE A 83 -1.47 16.57 -11.46
CA PHE A 83 -0.84 15.28 -11.20
C PHE A 83 -0.75 14.38 -12.45
N ASP A 84 -1.18 14.84 -13.61
CA ASP A 84 -1.27 14.01 -14.84
C ASP A 84 0.09 13.43 -15.26
N TRP A 85 1.18 14.11 -14.92
CA TRP A 85 2.53 13.63 -15.16
C TRP A 85 2.81 12.29 -14.49
N LEU A 86 2.23 11.99 -13.32
CA LEU A 86 2.50 10.72 -12.62
C LEU A 86 1.70 9.53 -13.21
N GLY A 87 0.56 9.80 -13.85
CA GLY A 87 -0.44 8.81 -14.24
C GLY A 87 -0.46 8.50 -15.73
N PHE A 88 -0.32 9.53 -16.58
CA PHE A 88 -0.46 9.38 -18.04
C PHE A 88 0.86 9.52 -18.80
N ASN A 89 1.88 10.11 -18.20
CA ASN A 89 3.13 10.34 -18.92
C ASN A 89 3.96 9.04 -19.00
N LYS A 90 4.58 8.83 -20.16
CA LYS A 90 5.44 7.67 -20.43
C LYS A 90 6.86 8.16 -20.60
N LEU A 91 7.76 7.72 -19.74
CA LEU A 91 9.19 7.98 -19.91
C LEU A 91 9.77 6.80 -20.68
N PHE A 92 10.40 7.04 -21.84
CA PHE A 92 10.96 5.98 -22.70
C PHE A 92 9.95 4.88 -23.09
N GLY A 93 8.66 5.23 -23.23
CA GLY A 93 7.60 4.27 -23.57
C GLY A 93 7.04 3.46 -22.39
N VAL A 94 7.62 3.58 -21.19
CA VAL A 94 7.17 2.89 -19.97
C VAL A 94 6.29 3.81 -19.11
N PRO A 95 5.12 3.34 -18.63
CA PRO A 95 4.29 4.11 -17.69
C PRO A 95 5.05 4.44 -16.40
N ILE A 96 4.94 5.68 -15.92
CA ILE A 96 5.66 6.14 -14.73
C ILE A 96 5.30 5.33 -13.47
N GLY A 97 4.07 4.82 -13.36
CA GLY A 97 3.69 3.92 -12.27
C GLY A 97 4.58 2.66 -12.16
N VAL A 98 4.99 2.09 -13.30
CA VAL A 98 5.91 0.94 -13.35
C VAL A 98 7.32 1.34 -12.89
N LEU A 99 7.77 2.54 -13.25
CA LEU A 99 9.07 3.06 -12.80
C LEU A 99 9.07 3.32 -11.29
N VAL A 100 8.00 3.89 -10.75
CA VAL A 100 7.84 4.10 -9.29
C VAL A 100 7.86 2.76 -8.56
N LEU A 101 7.14 1.75 -9.06
CA LEU A 101 7.18 0.39 -8.51
C LEU A 101 8.59 -0.20 -8.55
N ALA A 102 9.28 -0.10 -9.69
CA ALA A 102 10.62 -0.65 -9.86
C ALA A 102 11.63 0.00 -8.91
N ILE A 103 11.61 1.33 -8.79
CA ILE A 103 12.48 2.08 -7.86
C ILE A 103 12.21 1.66 -6.43
N LEU A 104 10.93 1.62 -6.00
CA LEU A 104 10.56 1.18 -4.65
C LEU A 104 10.98 -0.27 -4.39
N ALA A 105 10.78 -1.17 -5.36
CA ALA A 105 11.18 -2.56 -5.23
C ALA A 105 12.69 -2.72 -5.07
N ILE A 106 13.50 -1.96 -5.83
CA ILE A 106 14.96 -1.96 -5.70
C ILE A 106 15.39 -1.43 -4.34
N ILE A 107 14.82 -0.30 -3.89
CA ILE A 107 15.13 0.28 -2.57
C ILE A 107 14.80 -0.73 -1.48
N CYS A 108 13.60 -1.31 -1.49
CA CYS A 108 13.19 -2.34 -0.54
C CYS A 108 14.11 -3.56 -0.61
N ALA A 109 14.56 -3.97 -1.80
CA ALA A 109 15.43 -5.13 -1.98
C ALA A 109 16.81 -4.89 -1.38
N ILE A 110 17.36 -3.70 -1.56
CA ILE A 110 18.62 -3.31 -0.95
C ILE A 110 18.46 -3.23 0.57
N VAL A 111 17.41 -2.58 1.07
CA VAL A 111 17.15 -2.48 2.51
C VAL A 111 17.01 -3.88 3.13
N LEU A 112 16.26 -4.77 2.50
CA LEU A 112 15.99 -6.11 3.02
C LEU A 112 17.23 -7.03 2.99
N ASN A 113 18.04 -6.96 1.93
CA ASN A 113 19.16 -7.89 1.72
C ASN A 113 20.52 -7.37 2.17
N ARG A 114 20.72 -6.04 2.20
CA ARG A 114 22.04 -5.42 2.43
C ARG A 114 22.15 -4.66 3.74
N THR A 115 21.06 -4.42 4.47
CA THR A 115 21.11 -3.61 5.71
C THR A 115 20.87 -4.43 6.98
N ALA A 116 21.31 -3.88 8.12
CA ALA A 116 21.02 -4.46 9.44
C ALA A 116 19.51 -4.50 9.73
N PHE A 117 18.75 -3.52 9.23
CA PHE A 117 17.30 -3.47 9.38
C PHE A 117 16.62 -4.71 8.78
N GLY A 118 17.05 -5.17 7.60
CA GLY A 118 16.52 -6.39 6.98
C GLY A 118 16.75 -7.64 7.83
N ARG A 119 17.95 -7.78 8.41
CA ARG A 119 18.26 -8.89 9.33
C ARG A 119 17.40 -8.86 10.59
N TRP A 120 17.23 -7.67 11.18
CA TRP A 120 16.36 -7.48 12.33
C TRP A 120 14.89 -7.77 12.01
N LEU A 121 14.44 -7.41 10.81
CA LEU A 121 13.09 -7.70 10.33
C LEU A 121 12.83 -9.21 10.28
N TYR A 122 13.67 -9.99 9.60
CA TYR A 122 13.51 -11.45 9.54
C TYR A 122 13.63 -12.11 10.91
N ALA A 123 14.58 -11.68 11.74
CA ALA A 123 14.74 -12.21 13.09
C ALA A 123 13.49 -11.96 13.94
N SER A 124 12.95 -10.74 13.92
CA SER A 124 11.75 -10.36 14.66
C SER A 124 10.49 -11.08 14.17
N GLY A 125 10.41 -11.40 12.87
CA GLY A 125 9.28 -12.11 12.29
C GLY A 125 9.33 -13.63 12.53
N GLY A 126 10.50 -14.23 12.67
CA GLY A 126 10.64 -15.66 12.93
C GLY A 126 10.40 -16.03 14.38
N ASN A 127 11.06 -15.33 15.31
CA ASN A 127 10.84 -15.49 16.74
C ASN A 127 11.12 -14.18 17.47
N GLU A 128 10.05 -13.45 17.77
CA GLU A 128 10.10 -12.16 18.44
C GLU A 128 10.86 -12.21 19.78
N ARG A 129 10.62 -13.24 20.60
CA ARG A 129 11.22 -13.35 21.92
C ARG A 129 12.71 -13.66 21.85
N ALA A 130 13.12 -14.52 20.92
CA ALA A 130 14.54 -14.81 20.68
C ALA A 130 15.28 -13.60 20.10
N ALA A 131 14.63 -12.83 19.22
CA ALA A 131 15.20 -11.60 18.67
C ALA A 131 15.41 -10.53 19.76
N GLU A 132 14.45 -10.36 20.67
CA GLU A 132 14.56 -9.42 21.79
C GLU A 132 15.70 -9.80 22.75
N LEU A 133 15.85 -11.09 23.08
CA LEU A 133 16.98 -11.60 23.88
C LEU A 133 18.33 -11.42 23.19
N SER A 134 18.35 -11.36 21.86
CA SER A 134 19.56 -11.11 21.06
C SER A 134 19.86 -9.61 20.85
N GLY A 135 19.16 -8.72 21.56
CA GLY A 135 19.38 -7.27 21.51
C GLY A 135 18.76 -6.57 20.30
N VAL A 136 17.90 -7.24 19.52
CA VAL A 136 17.19 -6.62 18.41
C VAL A 136 16.10 -5.70 18.96
N PRO A 137 16.02 -4.41 18.53
CA PRO A 137 14.98 -3.50 18.99
C PRO A 137 13.64 -3.78 18.30
N VAL A 138 13.05 -4.94 18.57
CA VAL A 138 11.83 -5.47 17.92
C VAL A 138 10.72 -4.43 17.82
N LYS A 139 10.43 -3.71 18.92
CA LYS A 139 9.36 -2.70 18.94
C LYS A 139 9.59 -1.59 17.91
N ARG A 140 10.83 -1.09 17.80
CA ARG A 140 11.20 -0.04 16.83
C ARG A 140 11.16 -0.57 15.39
N VAL A 141 11.58 -1.82 15.19
CA VAL A 141 11.52 -2.49 13.88
C VAL A 141 10.06 -2.59 13.42
N LYS A 142 9.16 -3.09 14.27
CA LYS A 142 7.72 -3.16 13.98
C LYS A 142 7.15 -1.80 13.60
N VAL A 143 7.40 -0.75 14.40
CA VAL A 143 6.92 0.61 14.08
C VAL A 143 7.43 1.07 12.72
N SER A 144 8.72 0.89 12.46
CA SER A 144 9.34 1.32 11.20
C SER A 144 8.74 0.60 9.98
N VAL A 145 8.44 -0.70 10.09
CA VAL A 145 7.79 -1.47 9.01
C VAL A 145 6.41 -0.91 8.69
N TYR A 146 5.60 -0.60 9.70
CA TYR A 146 4.27 -0.01 9.46
C TYR A 146 4.35 1.40 8.89
N VAL A 147 5.35 2.20 9.29
CA VAL A 147 5.62 3.52 8.69
C VAL A 147 5.97 3.39 7.21
N ILE A 148 6.88 2.48 6.85
CA ILE A 148 7.27 2.23 5.45
C ILE A 148 6.06 1.75 4.65
N SER A 149 5.25 0.83 5.21
CA SER A 149 4.02 0.36 4.58
C SER A 149 3.02 1.51 4.33
N GLY A 150 2.85 2.41 5.30
CA GLY A 150 2.00 3.59 5.17
C GLY A 150 2.48 4.57 4.09
N ILE A 151 3.78 4.77 3.95
CA ILE A 151 4.37 5.57 2.87
C ILE A 151 4.12 4.90 1.51
N CYS A 152 4.33 3.59 1.39
CA CYS A 152 4.06 2.85 0.16
C CYS A 152 2.57 2.93 -0.24
N ALA A 153 1.66 2.82 0.73
CA ALA A 153 0.22 2.97 0.50
C ALA A 153 -0.14 4.39 0.04
N ALA A 154 0.48 5.42 0.61
CA ALA A 154 0.31 6.80 0.17
C ALA A 154 0.79 7.01 -1.27
N ILE A 155 1.96 6.46 -1.65
CA ILE A 155 2.47 6.52 -3.02
C ILE A 155 1.53 5.79 -3.98
N ALA A 156 1.06 4.60 -3.62
CA ALA A 156 0.09 3.85 -4.43
C ALA A 156 -1.23 4.63 -4.61
N GLY A 157 -1.72 5.30 -3.57
CA GLY A 157 -2.91 6.15 -3.63
C GLY A 157 -2.73 7.38 -4.52
N LEU A 158 -1.55 8.01 -4.51
CA LEU A 158 -1.18 9.10 -5.43
C LEU A 158 -1.17 8.63 -6.89
N VAL A 159 -0.55 7.48 -7.15
CA VAL A 159 -0.52 6.86 -8.49
C VAL A 159 -1.93 6.53 -8.98
N LEU A 160 -2.78 5.94 -8.13
CA LEU A 160 -4.16 5.60 -8.48
C LEU A 160 -5.01 6.86 -8.76
N SER A 161 -4.90 7.87 -7.89
CA SER A 161 -5.66 9.12 -8.04
C SER A 161 -5.24 9.89 -9.30
N SER A 162 -3.96 9.80 -9.67
CA SER A 162 -3.43 10.36 -10.91
C SER A 162 -3.94 9.60 -12.15
N GLN A 163 -3.96 8.25 -12.14
CA GLN A 163 -4.50 7.45 -13.24
C GLN A 163 -6.00 7.65 -13.48
N LEU A 164 -6.77 7.87 -12.41
CA LEU A 164 -8.22 8.10 -12.50
C LEU A 164 -8.59 9.57 -12.75
N THR A 165 -7.60 10.49 -12.72
CA THR A 165 -7.78 11.95 -12.69
C THR A 165 -8.83 12.40 -11.66
N SER A 166 -9.07 11.57 -10.65
CA SER A 166 -10.20 11.67 -9.72
C SER A 166 -9.85 10.98 -8.40
N ALA A 167 -10.35 11.51 -7.30
CA ALA A 167 -10.18 10.95 -5.96
C ALA A 167 -11.54 10.67 -5.33
N GLY A 168 -11.88 9.39 -5.21
CA GLY A 168 -13.07 8.91 -4.50
C GLY A 168 -12.71 8.34 -3.13
N PRO A 169 -13.54 8.53 -2.09
CA PRO A 169 -13.29 7.96 -0.76
C PRO A 169 -13.38 6.41 -0.73
N THR A 170 -14.02 5.83 -1.73
CA THR A 170 -14.14 4.37 -1.94
C THR A 170 -13.06 3.81 -2.86
N ALA A 171 -12.17 4.65 -3.40
CA ALA A 171 -11.05 4.18 -4.23
C ALA A 171 -10.12 3.27 -3.41
N GLY A 172 -9.64 2.20 -4.04
CA GLY A 172 -8.79 1.21 -3.38
C GLY A 172 -9.52 0.32 -2.36
N THR A 173 -10.85 0.18 -2.46
CA THR A 173 -11.56 -0.86 -1.70
C THR A 173 -11.06 -2.23 -2.10
N THR A 174 -10.87 -3.14 -1.11
CA THR A 174 -10.36 -4.51 -1.30
C THR A 174 -8.85 -4.61 -1.55
N TYR A 175 -8.15 -3.50 -1.79
CA TYR A 175 -6.70 -3.52 -2.08
C TYR A 175 -5.88 -4.08 -0.91
N GLU A 176 -6.36 -3.91 0.31
CA GLU A 176 -5.78 -4.51 1.51
C GLU A 176 -5.72 -6.05 1.44
N LEU A 177 -6.81 -6.69 1.00
CA LEU A 177 -6.88 -8.16 0.90
C LEU A 177 -6.15 -8.68 -0.34
N THR A 178 -6.22 -7.95 -1.47
CA THR A 178 -5.47 -8.33 -2.68
C THR A 178 -3.96 -8.20 -2.48
N ALA A 179 -3.50 -7.20 -1.74
CA ALA A 179 -2.08 -7.05 -1.39
C ALA A 179 -1.59 -8.22 -0.52
N ILE A 180 -2.39 -8.65 0.47
CA ILE A 180 -2.08 -9.85 1.26
C ILE A 180 -2.00 -11.08 0.36
N ALA A 181 -2.99 -11.30 -0.52
CA ALA A 181 -2.98 -12.45 -1.43
C ALA A 181 -1.78 -12.44 -2.38
N ALA A 182 -1.42 -11.29 -2.95
CA ALA A 182 -0.25 -11.14 -3.81
C ALA A 182 1.05 -11.55 -3.10
N VAL A 183 1.25 -11.08 -1.87
CA VAL A 183 2.45 -11.38 -1.05
C VAL A 183 2.49 -12.87 -0.66
N VAL A 184 1.33 -13.46 -0.35
CA VAL A 184 1.21 -14.88 0.04
C VAL A 184 1.43 -15.81 -1.15
N ILE A 185 0.85 -15.53 -2.32
CA ILE A 185 1.14 -16.25 -3.58
C ILE A 185 2.64 -16.14 -3.91
N GLY A 186 3.24 -14.99 -3.64
CA GLY A 186 4.68 -14.76 -3.75
C GLY A 186 5.55 -15.54 -2.76
N GLY A 187 4.97 -16.34 -1.87
CA GLY A 187 5.70 -17.24 -0.96
C GLY A 187 6.13 -16.61 0.37
N ALA A 188 5.59 -15.44 0.74
CA ALA A 188 5.79 -14.91 2.08
C ALA A 188 4.94 -15.66 3.11
N ALA A 189 5.48 -15.85 4.31
CA ALA A 189 4.79 -16.54 5.40
C ALA A 189 3.92 -15.56 6.19
N LEU A 190 2.64 -15.91 6.39
CA LEU A 190 1.72 -15.13 7.23
C LEU A 190 2.16 -15.10 8.71
N THR A 191 2.88 -16.13 9.15
CA THR A 191 3.46 -16.24 10.49
C THR A 191 4.72 -15.39 10.68
N GLY A 192 5.29 -14.84 9.59
CA GLY A 192 6.48 -14.00 9.62
C GLY A 192 7.80 -14.77 9.41
N GLY A 193 8.89 -14.00 9.28
CA GLY A 193 10.26 -14.55 9.22
C GLY A 193 10.70 -15.13 7.87
N ARG A 194 9.81 -15.20 6.86
CA ARG A 194 10.14 -15.64 5.49
C ARG A 194 9.38 -14.85 4.43
N GLY A 195 10.07 -14.53 3.34
CA GLY A 195 9.51 -13.87 2.16
C GLY A 195 10.63 -13.28 1.30
N THR A 196 10.34 -12.96 0.04
CA THR A 196 11.29 -12.25 -0.83
C THR A 196 10.55 -11.21 -1.67
N ILE A 197 11.22 -10.11 -2.01
CA ILE A 197 10.62 -9.07 -2.85
C ILE A 197 10.37 -9.57 -4.26
N GLN A 198 11.26 -10.42 -4.80
CA GLN A 198 11.06 -11.06 -6.10
C GLN A 198 9.78 -11.90 -6.11
N GLY A 199 9.56 -12.71 -5.07
CA GLY A 199 8.33 -13.49 -4.91
C GLY A 199 7.10 -12.60 -4.82
N THR A 200 7.15 -11.52 -4.01
CA THR A 200 6.05 -10.55 -3.91
C THR A 200 5.71 -9.88 -5.24
N LEU A 201 6.72 -9.51 -6.04
CA LEU A 201 6.49 -8.92 -7.37
C LEU A 201 5.84 -9.92 -8.32
N LEU A 202 6.28 -11.19 -8.33
CA LEU A 202 5.66 -12.24 -9.13
C LEU A 202 4.22 -12.49 -8.69
N GLY A 203 3.94 -12.54 -7.39
CA GLY A 203 2.59 -12.70 -6.87
C GLY A 203 1.68 -11.52 -7.21
N ALA A 204 2.18 -10.28 -7.11
CA ALA A 204 1.45 -9.09 -7.53
C ALA A 204 1.17 -9.08 -9.04
N PHE A 205 2.13 -9.53 -9.85
CA PHE A 205 1.95 -9.69 -11.29
C PHE A 205 0.86 -10.73 -11.62
N VAL A 206 0.86 -11.87 -10.94
CA VAL A 206 -0.18 -12.90 -11.12
C VAL A 206 -1.57 -12.37 -10.77
N ILE A 207 -1.72 -11.68 -9.63
CA ILE A 207 -3.01 -11.09 -9.23
C ILE A 207 -3.46 -10.02 -10.22
N GLY A 208 -2.57 -9.12 -10.63
CA GLY A 208 -2.87 -8.08 -11.61
C GLY A 208 -3.29 -8.66 -12.96
N PHE A 209 -2.53 -9.64 -13.47
CA PHE A 209 -2.84 -10.31 -14.73
C PHE A 209 -4.18 -11.04 -14.70
N LEU A 210 -4.53 -11.69 -13.60
CA LEU A 210 -5.86 -12.31 -13.43
C LEU A 210 -6.98 -11.28 -13.42
N SER A 211 -6.80 -10.17 -12.71
CA SER A 211 -7.79 -9.09 -12.63
C SER A 211 -8.03 -8.47 -14.02
N ASP A 212 -6.96 -8.06 -14.70
CA ASP A 212 -7.06 -7.40 -16.01
C ASP A 212 -7.47 -8.39 -17.11
N GLY A 213 -7.01 -9.65 -17.03
CA GLY A 213 -7.40 -10.70 -17.97
C GLY A 213 -8.90 -11.01 -17.93
N LEU A 214 -9.51 -11.08 -16.74
CA LEU A 214 -10.96 -11.25 -16.60
C LEU A 214 -11.73 -10.05 -17.18
N VAL A 215 -11.21 -8.83 -17.02
CA VAL A 215 -11.80 -7.63 -17.61
C VAL A 215 -11.76 -7.71 -19.14
N ILE A 216 -10.62 -8.11 -19.74
CA ILE A 216 -10.45 -8.19 -21.20
C ILE A 216 -11.36 -9.25 -21.84
N ILE A 217 -11.60 -10.36 -21.15
CA ILE A 217 -12.51 -11.43 -21.61
C ILE A 217 -14.00 -11.04 -21.44
N GLY A 218 -14.27 -9.86 -20.87
CA GLY A 218 -15.63 -9.33 -20.72
C GLY A 218 -16.39 -9.90 -19.53
N VAL A 219 -15.69 -10.49 -18.55
CA VAL A 219 -16.30 -10.97 -17.31
C VAL A 219 -16.77 -9.79 -16.48
N SER A 220 -18.02 -9.82 -16.01
CA SER A 220 -18.58 -8.73 -15.22
C SER A 220 -17.81 -8.50 -13.90
N SER A 221 -17.82 -7.26 -13.41
CA SER A 221 -17.14 -6.88 -12.16
C SER A 221 -17.64 -7.66 -10.93
N TYR A 222 -18.90 -8.11 -10.95
CA TYR A 222 -19.47 -8.97 -9.93
C TYR A 222 -18.74 -10.31 -9.84
N TRP A 223 -18.50 -10.95 -10.98
CA TRP A 223 -17.73 -12.20 -11.03
C TRP A 223 -16.27 -11.98 -10.67
N GLN A 224 -15.66 -10.87 -11.09
CA GLN A 224 -14.29 -10.52 -10.69
C GLN A 224 -14.14 -10.45 -9.16
N THR A 225 -15.15 -9.94 -8.45
CA THR A 225 -15.15 -9.89 -6.98
C THR A 225 -15.15 -11.30 -6.37
N VAL A 226 -15.95 -12.21 -6.93
CA VAL A 226 -15.99 -13.63 -6.50
C VAL A 226 -14.64 -14.31 -6.75
N PHE A 227 -14.06 -14.14 -7.94
CA PHE A 227 -12.76 -14.70 -8.28
C PHE A 227 -11.64 -14.14 -7.40
N THR A 228 -11.64 -12.84 -7.14
CA THR A 228 -10.67 -12.20 -6.24
C THR A 228 -10.74 -12.82 -4.85
N GLY A 229 -11.95 -12.99 -4.30
CA GLY A 229 -12.17 -13.67 -3.02
C GLY A 229 -11.68 -15.13 -3.02
N ALA A 230 -12.02 -15.88 -4.06
CA ALA A 230 -11.58 -17.27 -4.22
C ALA A 230 -10.05 -17.40 -4.28
N VAL A 231 -9.38 -16.52 -5.02
CA VAL A 231 -7.91 -16.49 -5.13
C VAL A 231 -7.27 -16.17 -3.78
N ILE A 232 -7.82 -15.23 -3.00
CA ILE A 232 -7.34 -14.94 -1.65
C ILE A 232 -7.44 -16.18 -0.76
N VAL A 233 -8.59 -16.86 -0.74
CA VAL A 233 -8.80 -18.08 0.05
C VAL A 233 -7.82 -19.18 -0.37
N LEU A 234 -7.68 -19.41 -1.67
CA LEU A 234 -6.74 -20.40 -2.21
C LEU A 234 -5.29 -20.06 -1.84
N ALA A 235 -4.88 -18.80 -1.95
CA ALA A 235 -3.54 -18.36 -1.57
C ALA A 235 -3.24 -18.66 -0.10
N VAL A 236 -4.18 -18.33 0.80
CA VAL A 236 -4.04 -18.58 2.23
C VAL A 236 -4.03 -20.08 2.54
N LEU A 237 -4.89 -20.88 1.90
CA LEU A 237 -4.91 -22.35 2.07
C LEU A 237 -3.61 -23.01 1.60
N LEU A 238 -3.07 -22.59 0.46
CA LEU A 238 -1.79 -23.11 -0.04
C LEU A 238 -0.64 -22.78 0.93
N ASN A 239 -0.65 -21.56 1.49
CA ASN A 239 0.33 -21.13 2.48
C ASN A 239 0.22 -21.94 3.79
N SER A 240 -1.01 -22.20 4.26
CA SER A 240 -1.23 -22.96 5.50
C SER A 240 -0.84 -24.44 5.35
N ILE A 241 -1.17 -25.07 4.21
CA ILE A 241 -0.83 -26.47 3.94
C ILE A 241 0.69 -26.67 3.81
N GLN A 242 1.38 -25.76 3.12
CA GLN A 242 2.84 -25.80 3.03
C GLN A 242 3.52 -25.64 4.40
N TYR A 243 2.92 -24.87 5.31
CA TYR A 243 3.47 -24.65 6.65
C TYR A 243 3.15 -25.81 7.61
N SER A 244 1.96 -26.41 7.54
CA SER A 244 1.57 -27.53 8.42
C SER A 244 2.39 -28.82 8.18
N ARG A 245 3.18 -28.89 7.10
CA ARG A 245 4.00 -30.06 6.75
C ARG A 245 5.47 -29.97 7.23
N ARG A 246 5.84 -28.97 8.03
CA ARG A 246 7.17 -28.85 8.66
C ARG A 246 7.05 -28.53 10.13
#